data_AF-A0A7V7WH70-F1
#
_entry.id   AF-A0A7V7WH70-F1
#
_cell.length_a   1.000
_cell.length_b   1.000
_cell.length_c   1.000
_cell.angle_alpha   90.00
_cell.angle_beta   90.00
_cell.angle_gamma   90.00
#
_symmetry.space_group_name_H-M   'P 1'
#
loop_
_entity.id
_entity.type
_entity.pdbx_description
1 polymer ?
#
loop_
_entity_poly.entity_id
_entity_poly.type
_entity_poly.pdbx_seq_one_letter_code
_entity_poly.pdbx_strand_id
1 'polypeptide(L)'
;MASRGKSPAGGFGHGDADSGGPYLGDTLALGRAFLALYEATAERDWLRRAELAGRFMAANFASPDGAGYVTAAGGGPLAPGRSVDENVAAARFWNRLSRYSGNGTYRDHARQAMRFLAAPAVATERLTEAGILLADEELSRDPLHITVVGRKNDEGARRLFAAAVGYPSEYLRIEWWDRREGPMPNPDVKYPELSRSAAFLCGSGLCSSPIYEPLELSAQAKKFSARAEKNQAAPTPEAGAARSDSVPF
;
A
#
# COMPACT_ATOMS: atom_id res chain seq x y z
N MET A 1 4.43 -17.21 26.13
CA MET A 1 5.58 -16.31 25.89
C MET A 1 5.04 -14.93 25.56
N ALA A 2 5.17 -13.96 26.48
CA ALA A 2 4.84 -12.57 26.20
C ALA A 2 5.83 -12.02 25.16
N SER A 3 5.35 -11.49 24.04
CA SER A 3 6.21 -10.94 22.99
C SER A 3 6.86 -9.65 23.49
N ARG A 4 8.12 -9.77 23.90
CA ARG A 4 8.97 -8.66 24.34
C ARG A 4 9.17 -7.69 23.17
N GLY A 5 9.09 -6.38 23.41
CA GLY A 5 9.19 -5.33 22.38
C GLY A 5 7.91 -5.02 21.59
N LYS A 6 6.78 -5.69 21.86
CA LYS A 6 5.48 -5.43 21.21
C LYS A 6 4.48 -4.81 22.17
N SER A 7 3.94 -3.65 21.82
CA SER A 7 2.79 -3.06 22.51
C SER A 7 1.50 -3.77 22.13
N PRO A 8 0.55 -3.99 23.06
CA PRO A 8 -0.80 -4.46 22.75
C PRO A 8 -1.52 -3.60 21.71
N ALA A 9 -1.16 -2.32 21.62
CA ALA A 9 -1.71 -1.36 20.67
C ALA A 9 -1.14 -1.46 19.25
N GLY A 10 -0.16 -2.34 18.99
CA GLY A 10 0.40 -2.58 17.66
C GLY A 10 1.76 -1.93 17.38
N GLY A 11 2.29 -1.15 18.33
CA GLY A 11 3.63 -0.56 18.24
C GLY A 11 4.75 -1.53 18.59
N PHE A 12 5.95 -1.21 18.12
CA PHE A 12 7.16 -1.98 18.38
C PHE A 12 8.29 -1.07 18.85
N GLY A 13 9.01 -1.51 19.87
CA GLY A 13 10.12 -0.77 20.46
C GLY A 13 11.48 -1.19 19.91
N HIS A 14 12.48 -0.34 20.15
CA HIS A 14 13.86 -0.57 19.75
C HIS A 14 14.57 -1.56 20.70
N GLY A 15 14.26 -2.85 20.55
CA GLY A 15 14.84 -3.92 21.38
C GLY A 15 14.27 -4.00 22.80
N ASP A 16 15.01 -4.66 23.70
CA ASP A 16 14.56 -4.98 25.07
C ASP A 16 14.52 -3.76 26.01
N ALA A 17 15.30 -2.72 25.72
CA ALA A 17 15.36 -1.48 26.49
C ALA A 17 15.16 -0.29 25.54
N ASP A 18 13.90 0.10 25.34
CA ASP A 18 13.55 1.23 24.50
C ASP A 18 13.53 2.54 25.32
N SER A 19 14.71 3.04 25.67
CA SER A 19 14.87 4.21 26.55
C SER A 19 14.61 5.56 25.88
N GLY A 20 14.31 5.59 24.57
CA GLY A 20 14.11 6.83 23.82
C GLY A 20 12.98 6.78 22.77
N GLY A 21 12.34 5.62 22.62
CA GLY A 21 11.21 5.43 21.73
C GLY A 21 9.84 5.58 22.41
N PRO A 22 8.77 5.18 21.73
CA PRO A 22 8.76 4.40 20.49
C PRO A 22 9.27 5.18 19.28
N TYR A 23 9.81 4.48 18.27
CA TYR A 23 10.27 5.05 17.00
C TYR A 23 9.37 4.65 15.83
N LEU A 24 9.24 5.55 14.87
CA LEU A 24 8.45 5.35 13.65
C LEU A 24 9.01 4.18 12.84
N GLY A 25 10.33 4.20 12.60
CA GLY A 25 11.04 3.19 11.80
C GLY A 25 10.80 1.74 12.27
N ASP A 26 10.80 1.49 13.58
CA ASP A 26 10.63 0.13 14.13
C ASP A 26 9.22 -0.42 13.84
N THR A 27 8.19 0.39 14.11
CA THR A 27 6.80 -0.01 13.86
C THR A 27 6.50 -0.09 12.37
N LEU A 28 7.06 0.83 11.57
CA LEU A 28 6.93 0.83 10.11
C LEU A 28 7.57 -0.41 9.48
N ALA A 29 8.77 -0.79 9.91
CA ALA A 29 9.45 -1.98 9.41
C ALA A 29 8.61 -3.25 9.63
N LEU A 30 8.05 -3.42 10.84
CA LEU A 30 7.19 -4.56 11.14
C LEU A 30 5.83 -4.48 10.45
N GLY A 31 5.24 -3.29 10.31
CA GLY A 31 4.03 -3.08 9.51
C GLY A 31 4.21 -3.55 8.06
N ARG A 32 5.33 -3.16 7.43
CA ARG A 32 5.70 -3.61 6.09
C ARG A 32 5.93 -5.12 6.02
N ALA A 33 6.60 -5.70 7.01
CA ALA A 33 6.82 -7.15 7.08
C ALA A 33 5.51 -7.93 7.21
N PHE A 34 4.58 -7.47 8.05
CA PHE A 34 3.26 -8.10 8.17
C PHE A 34 2.46 -7.96 6.88
N LEU A 35 2.52 -6.82 6.21
CA LEU A 35 1.84 -6.69 4.92
C LEU A 35 2.46 -7.64 3.90
N ALA A 36 3.78 -7.72 3.77
CA ALA A 36 4.45 -8.66 2.89
C ALA A 36 4.10 -10.14 3.19
N LEU A 37 3.98 -10.51 4.47
CA LEU A 37 3.51 -11.84 4.87
C LEU A 37 2.07 -12.10 4.40
N TYR A 38 1.18 -11.12 4.51
CA TYR A 38 -0.17 -11.24 3.97
C TYR A 38 -0.14 -11.48 2.45
N GLU A 39 0.70 -10.77 1.72
CA GLU A 39 0.81 -10.91 0.25
C GLU A 39 1.33 -12.29 -0.17
N ALA A 40 2.29 -12.82 0.60
CA ALA A 40 2.91 -14.11 0.30
C ALA A 40 2.07 -15.32 0.74
N THR A 41 1.12 -15.14 1.68
CA THR A 41 0.40 -16.26 2.32
C THR A 41 -1.12 -16.16 2.24
N ALA A 42 -1.65 -14.96 1.99
CA ALA A 42 -3.05 -14.59 2.13
C ALA A 42 -3.67 -14.89 3.52
N GLU A 43 -2.87 -15.07 4.57
CA GLU A 43 -3.39 -15.26 5.93
C GLU A 43 -3.82 -13.93 6.56
N ARG A 44 -5.12 -13.79 6.83
CA ARG A 44 -5.77 -12.54 7.28
C ARG A 44 -5.20 -11.95 8.56
N ASP A 45 -4.59 -12.78 9.40
CA ASP A 45 -3.94 -12.35 10.64
C ASP A 45 -2.76 -11.41 10.41
N TRP A 46 -2.05 -11.56 9.28
CA TRP A 46 -0.96 -10.66 8.93
C TRP A 46 -1.47 -9.29 8.50
N LEU A 47 -2.54 -9.22 7.70
CA LEU A 47 -3.17 -7.94 7.35
C LEU A 47 -3.66 -7.20 8.60
N ARG A 48 -4.34 -7.90 9.52
CA ARG A 48 -4.80 -7.34 10.79
C ARG A 48 -3.65 -6.77 11.63
N ARG A 49 -2.46 -7.39 11.62
CA ARG A 49 -1.27 -6.89 12.31
C ARG A 49 -0.66 -5.67 11.61
N ALA A 50 -0.65 -5.65 10.28
CA ALA A 50 -0.23 -4.48 9.51
C ALA A 50 -1.15 -3.27 9.79
N GLU A 51 -2.47 -3.50 9.89
CA GLU A 51 -3.44 -2.47 10.28
C GLU A 51 -3.21 -1.94 11.70
N LEU A 52 -2.90 -2.82 12.66
CA LEU A 52 -2.55 -2.41 14.01
C LEU A 52 -1.29 -1.53 14.03
N ALA A 53 -0.25 -1.90 13.28
CA ALA A 53 0.96 -1.08 13.13
C ALA A 53 0.65 0.29 12.50
N GLY A 54 -0.12 0.30 11.41
CA GLY A 54 -0.51 1.55 10.73
C GLY A 54 -1.33 2.50 11.61
N ARG A 55 -2.24 1.98 12.44
CA ARG A 55 -2.97 2.81 13.43
C ARG A 55 -2.06 3.32 14.54
N PHE A 56 -1.17 2.47 15.04
CA PHE A 56 -0.21 2.88 16.07
C PHE A 56 0.68 4.02 15.56
N MET A 57 1.21 3.89 14.34
CA MET A 57 2.06 4.91 13.75
C MET A 57 1.31 6.25 13.62
N ALA A 58 0.07 6.21 13.15
CA ALA A 58 -0.76 7.40 12.97
C ALA A 58 -1.03 8.11 14.29
N ALA A 59 -1.27 7.35 15.37
CA ALA A 59 -1.59 7.91 16.68
C ALA A 59 -0.37 8.51 17.40
N ASN A 60 0.85 8.03 17.15
CA ASN A 60 2.03 8.38 17.95
C ASN A 60 3.04 9.29 17.23
N PHE A 61 3.03 9.31 15.89
CA PHE A 61 4.08 10.00 15.13
C PHE A 61 3.55 11.11 14.22
N ALA A 62 2.23 11.34 14.15
CA ALA A 62 1.68 12.38 13.29
C ALA A 62 2.17 13.77 13.73
N SER A 63 2.71 14.55 12.78
CA SER A 63 3.10 15.93 13.07
C SER A 63 1.85 16.79 13.36
N PRO A 64 1.86 17.64 14.40
CA PRO A 64 0.70 18.48 14.75
C PRO A 64 0.29 19.49 13.67
N ASP A 65 1.22 19.87 12.80
CA ASP A 65 1.00 20.78 11.67
C ASP A 65 0.31 20.10 10.46
N GLY A 66 0.00 18.79 10.56
CA GLY A 66 -0.66 18.03 9.51
C GLY A 66 0.22 17.70 8.31
N ALA A 67 1.55 17.91 8.41
CA ALA A 67 2.52 17.59 7.38
C ALA A 67 3.55 16.57 7.90
N GLY A 68 3.47 15.35 7.37
CA GLY A 68 4.42 14.29 7.70
C GLY A 68 4.28 13.69 9.10
N TYR A 69 5.27 12.87 9.41
CA TYR A 69 5.40 12.11 10.64
C TYR A 69 6.82 12.25 11.20
N VAL A 70 6.92 12.35 12.52
CA VAL A 70 8.19 12.46 13.25
C VAL A 70 8.80 11.08 13.52
N THR A 71 10.12 11.04 13.69
CA THR A 71 10.89 9.79 13.84
C THR A 71 10.65 9.08 15.18
N ALA A 72 10.20 9.80 16.20
CA ALA A 72 9.96 9.28 17.54
C ALA A 72 8.84 10.05 18.26
N ALA A 73 8.18 9.42 19.23
CA ALA A 73 7.14 10.06 20.04
C ALA A 73 7.70 10.95 21.18
N GLY A 74 9.03 11.04 21.29
CA GLY A 74 9.75 11.78 22.35
C GLY A 74 10.40 10.85 23.38
N GLY A 75 11.11 11.43 24.36
CA GLY A 75 11.76 10.69 25.44
C GLY A 75 13.28 10.53 25.28
N GLY A 76 13.81 10.75 24.09
CA GLY A 76 15.25 10.84 23.83
C GLY A 76 15.86 12.23 24.10
N PRO A 77 17.20 12.35 24.11
CA PRO A 77 17.92 13.61 24.36
C PRO A 77 17.82 14.62 23.19
N LEU A 78 17.31 14.20 22.03
CA LEU A 78 17.12 15.03 20.84
C LEU A 78 15.62 15.17 20.54
N ALA A 79 15.22 16.37 20.11
CA ALA A 79 13.86 16.60 19.64
C ALA A 79 13.59 15.75 18.38
N PRO A 80 12.48 14.98 18.33
CA PRO A 80 12.13 14.20 17.15
C PRO A 80 11.94 15.09 15.92
N GLY A 81 12.68 14.79 14.86
CA GLY A 81 12.57 15.45 13.57
C GLY A 81 11.70 14.65 12.59
N ARG A 82 11.49 15.20 11.40
CA ARG A 82 10.91 14.46 10.27
C ARG A 82 12.05 13.95 9.39
N SER A 83 12.01 12.65 9.08
CA SER A 83 12.92 12.04 8.11
C SER A 83 12.23 11.91 6.75
N VAL A 84 12.91 12.31 5.67
CA VAL A 84 12.42 12.15 4.30
C VAL A 84 12.19 10.67 4.00
N ASP A 85 13.19 9.84 4.26
CA ASP A 85 13.18 8.40 3.99
C ASP A 85 12.05 7.67 4.74
N GLU A 86 11.83 8.01 6.02
CA GLU A 86 10.74 7.41 6.80
C GLU A 86 9.37 7.87 6.32
N ASN A 87 9.22 9.14 5.93
CA ASN A 87 7.96 9.64 5.39
C ASN A 87 7.65 9.05 4.01
N VAL A 88 8.66 8.83 3.16
CA VAL A 88 8.51 8.09 1.89
C VAL A 88 8.02 6.68 2.18
N ALA A 89 8.71 5.96 3.08
CA ALA A 89 8.36 4.58 3.40
C ALA A 89 6.97 4.48 4.06
N ALA A 90 6.60 5.45 4.90
CA ALA A 90 5.29 5.51 5.53
C ALA A 90 4.17 5.83 4.52
N ALA A 91 4.41 6.77 3.60
CA ALA A 91 3.46 7.09 2.52
C ALA A 91 3.13 5.86 1.68
N ARG A 92 4.16 5.15 1.22
CA ARG A 92 4.01 3.93 0.41
C ARG A 92 3.35 2.80 1.19
N PHE A 93 3.74 2.60 2.47
CA PHE A 93 3.12 1.60 3.34
C PHE A 93 1.62 1.83 3.54
N TRP A 94 1.21 3.04 3.93
CA TRP A 94 -0.20 3.35 4.14
C TRP A 94 -1.01 3.35 2.85
N ASN A 95 -0.43 3.80 1.73
CA ASN A 95 -1.06 3.67 0.42
C ASN A 95 -1.39 2.20 0.13
N ARG A 96 -0.39 1.31 0.26
CA ARG A 96 -0.57 -0.13 0.05
C ARG A 96 -1.56 -0.74 1.03
N LEU A 97 -1.50 -0.38 2.31
CA LEU A 97 -2.44 -0.84 3.34
C LEU A 97 -3.89 -0.42 3.03
N SER A 98 -4.10 0.78 2.46
CA SER A 98 -5.43 1.21 2.02
C SER A 98 -5.98 0.33 0.88
N ARG A 99 -5.12 -0.13 -0.04
CA ARG A 99 -5.51 -1.01 -1.14
C ARG A 99 -5.95 -2.38 -0.66
N TYR A 100 -5.34 -2.92 0.40
CA TYR A 100 -5.70 -4.22 0.96
C TYR A 100 -6.87 -4.19 1.94
N SER A 101 -6.98 -3.15 2.75
CA SER A 101 -8.04 -3.05 3.76
C SER A 101 -9.32 -2.38 3.26
N GLY A 102 -9.25 -1.63 2.16
CA GLY A 102 -10.35 -0.78 1.69
C GLY A 102 -10.62 0.44 2.60
N ASN A 103 -9.82 0.63 3.65
CA ASN A 103 -10.00 1.72 4.60
C ASN A 103 -9.34 3.01 4.07
N GLY A 104 -10.17 3.98 3.68
CA GLY A 104 -9.74 5.27 3.14
C GLY A 104 -8.87 6.10 4.08
N THR A 105 -8.97 5.91 5.40
CA THR A 105 -8.16 6.64 6.39
C THR A 105 -6.66 6.40 6.20
N TYR A 106 -6.26 5.18 5.80
CA TYR A 106 -4.84 4.94 5.51
C TYR A 106 -4.37 5.74 4.29
N ARG A 107 -5.23 5.92 3.28
CA ARG A 107 -4.87 6.79 2.14
C ARG A 107 -4.69 8.25 2.58
N ASP A 108 -5.46 8.71 3.56
CA ASP A 108 -5.32 10.05 4.10
C ASP A 108 -4.01 10.21 4.89
N HIS A 109 -3.57 9.18 5.63
CA HIS A 109 -2.23 9.17 6.24
C HIS A 109 -1.10 9.19 5.21
N ALA A 110 -1.23 8.43 4.12
CA ALA A 110 -0.28 8.49 3.02
C ALA A 110 -0.19 9.91 2.41
N ARG A 111 -1.33 10.58 2.23
CA ARG A 111 -1.38 11.98 1.77
C ARG A 111 -0.79 12.96 2.78
N GLN A 112 -0.99 12.73 4.08
CA GLN A 112 -0.35 13.53 5.12
C GLN A 112 1.17 13.42 5.08
N ALA A 113 1.72 12.22 4.85
CA ALA A 113 3.15 12.04 4.62
C ALA A 113 3.61 12.83 3.38
N MET A 114 2.85 12.73 2.27
CA MET A 114 3.14 13.50 1.05
C MET A 114 3.10 15.02 1.23
N ARG A 115 2.29 15.57 2.14
CA ARG A 115 2.30 17.02 2.42
C ARG A 115 3.65 17.53 2.90
N PHE A 116 4.39 16.73 3.68
CA PHE A 116 5.76 17.06 4.06
C PHE A 116 6.73 16.87 2.88
N LEU A 117 6.62 15.74 2.18
CA LEU A 117 7.53 15.38 1.08
C LEU A 117 7.42 16.33 -0.12
N ALA A 118 6.22 16.82 -0.43
CA ALA A 118 5.95 17.71 -1.55
C ALA A 118 6.23 19.19 -1.25
N ALA A 119 6.61 19.53 -0.01
CA ALA A 119 7.01 20.89 0.31
C ALA A 119 8.26 21.26 -0.51
N PRO A 120 8.32 22.43 -1.18
CA PRO A 120 9.44 22.77 -2.07
C PRO A 120 10.81 22.67 -1.39
N ALA A 121 10.88 23.10 -0.12
CA ALA A 121 12.11 23.05 0.68
C ALA A 121 12.59 21.62 0.99
N VAL A 122 11.73 20.60 0.87
CA VAL A 122 12.05 19.19 1.07
C VAL A 122 12.28 18.50 -0.27
N ALA A 123 11.33 18.68 -1.21
CA ALA A 123 11.35 18.03 -2.52
C ALA A 123 12.56 18.40 -3.37
N THR A 124 13.14 19.59 -3.16
CA THR A 124 14.29 20.09 -3.93
C THR A 124 15.61 20.03 -3.16
N GLU A 125 15.59 19.62 -1.88
CA GLU A 125 16.78 19.57 -1.02
C GLU A 125 17.77 18.50 -1.50
N ARG A 126 17.26 17.36 -2.01
CA ARG A 126 18.06 16.19 -2.40
C ARG A 126 17.78 15.81 -3.84
N LEU A 127 18.79 15.87 -4.70
CA LEU A 127 18.69 15.47 -6.11
C LEU A 127 18.53 13.95 -6.32
N THR A 128 18.80 13.13 -5.30
CA THR A 128 18.86 11.66 -5.41
C THR A 128 17.70 10.94 -4.71
N GLU A 129 16.66 11.65 -4.28
CA GLU A 129 15.54 11.04 -3.57
C GLU A 129 14.38 10.70 -4.52
N ALA A 130 14.52 9.60 -5.26
CA ALA A 130 13.47 9.10 -6.15
C ALA A 130 12.22 8.58 -5.40
N GLY A 131 12.34 8.33 -4.09
CA GLY A 131 11.26 7.78 -3.28
C GLY A 131 10.01 8.65 -3.21
N ILE A 132 10.17 9.98 -3.30
CA ILE A 132 9.04 10.93 -3.35
C ILE A 132 8.21 10.71 -4.62
N LEU A 133 8.89 10.56 -5.77
CA LEU A 133 8.23 10.33 -7.06
C LEU A 133 7.56 8.96 -7.11
N LEU A 134 8.19 7.92 -6.54
CA LEU A 134 7.57 6.60 -6.44
C LEU A 134 6.30 6.63 -5.56
N ALA A 135 6.34 7.35 -4.44
CA ALA A 135 5.18 7.48 -3.57
C ALA A 135 4.02 8.23 -4.25
N ASP A 136 4.32 9.29 -5.00
CA ASP A 136 3.34 10.04 -5.79
C ASP A 136 2.73 9.18 -6.91
N GLU A 137 3.57 8.46 -7.66
CA GLU A 137 3.13 7.55 -8.71
C GLU A 137 2.18 6.47 -8.15
N GLU A 138 2.55 5.80 -7.06
CA GLU A 138 1.72 4.78 -6.43
C GLU A 138 0.40 5.35 -5.87
N LEU A 139 0.37 6.61 -5.41
CA LEU A 139 -0.83 7.26 -4.88
C LEU A 139 -1.80 7.73 -5.98
N SER A 140 -1.29 7.98 -7.18
CA SER A 140 -2.04 8.50 -8.33
C SER A 140 -2.71 7.39 -9.16
N ARG A 141 -2.31 6.13 -8.98
CA ARG A 141 -2.84 4.98 -9.77
C ARG A 141 -3.28 3.81 -8.92
N ASP A 142 -4.08 2.93 -9.51
CA ASP A 142 -4.37 1.61 -8.94
C ASP A 142 -3.19 0.65 -9.13
N PRO A 143 -2.92 -0.25 -8.15
CA PRO A 143 -1.93 -1.30 -8.34
C PRO A 143 -2.41 -2.29 -9.39
N LEU A 144 -1.48 -3.03 -9.99
CA LEU A 144 -1.86 -4.27 -10.67
C LEU A 144 -2.54 -5.15 -9.62
N HIS A 145 -3.79 -5.54 -9.84
CA HIS A 145 -4.54 -6.33 -8.87
C HIS A 145 -4.76 -7.74 -9.42
N ILE A 146 -4.19 -8.74 -8.75
CA ILE A 146 -4.42 -10.16 -9.05
C ILE A 146 -5.26 -10.74 -7.90
N THR A 147 -6.43 -11.28 -8.21
CA THR A 147 -7.22 -12.04 -7.24
C THR A 147 -7.36 -13.49 -7.67
N VAL A 148 -7.02 -14.43 -6.79
CA VAL A 148 -7.31 -15.85 -6.93
C VAL A 148 -8.58 -16.17 -6.16
N VAL A 149 -9.61 -16.63 -6.87
CA VAL A 149 -10.86 -17.12 -6.30
C VAL A 149 -10.81 -18.64 -6.30
N GLY A 150 -10.82 -19.24 -5.11
CA GLY A 150 -10.69 -20.69 -4.98
C GLY A 150 -10.32 -21.12 -3.56
N ARG A 151 -10.54 -22.40 -3.24
CA ARG A 151 -10.24 -22.93 -1.92
C ARG A 151 -8.72 -22.96 -1.68
N LYS A 152 -8.25 -22.63 -0.48
CA LYS A 152 -6.80 -22.67 -0.16
C LYS A 152 -6.17 -24.06 -0.21
N ASN A 153 -6.99 -25.10 -0.06
CA ASN A 153 -6.57 -26.49 -0.20
C ASN A 153 -6.79 -27.07 -1.62
N ASP A 154 -7.27 -26.27 -2.57
CA ASP A 154 -7.36 -26.64 -3.99
C ASP A 154 -5.99 -26.46 -4.68
N GLU A 155 -5.55 -27.49 -5.41
CA GLU A 155 -4.23 -27.47 -6.06
C GLU A 155 -4.15 -26.42 -7.18
N GLY A 156 -5.23 -26.24 -7.95
CA GLY A 156 -5.32 -25.23 -9.00
C GLY A 156 -5.18 -23.82 -8.44
N ALA A 157 -5.91 -23.50 -7.37
CA ALA A 157 -5.80 -22.24 -6.66
C ALA A 157 -4.38 -22.00 -6.10
N ARG A 158 -3.76 -23.03 -5.49
CA ARG A 158 -2.37 -22.95 -5.00
C ARG A 158 -1.39 -22.61 -6.11
N ARG A 159 -1.51 -23.25 -7.28
CA ARG A 159 -0.64 -22.99 -8.44
C ARG A 159 -0.83 -21.58 -9.00
N LEU A 160 -2.08 -21.11 -9.09
CA LEU A 160 -2.40 -19.74 -9.52
C LEU A 160 -1.85 -18.69 -8.55
N PHE A 161 -2.02 -18.91 -7.24
CA PHE A 161 -1.52 -18.00 -6.22
C PHE A 161 0.01 -17.95 -6.21
N ALA A 162 0.69 -19.10 -6.35
CA ALA A 162 2.14 -19.14 -6.47
C ALA A 162 2.66 -18.32 -7.68
N ALA A 163 1.95 -18.38 -8.82
CA ALA A 163 2.29 -17.57 -9.98
C ALA A 163 2.00 -16.07 -9.78
N ALA A 164 0.93 -15.72 -9.07
CA ALA A 164 0.63 -14.34 -8.72
C ALA A 164 1.73 -13.73 -7.82
N VAL A 165 2.14 -14.46 -6.77
CA VAL A 165 3.23 -14.05 -5.87
C VAL A 165 4.57 -13.96 -6.59
N GLY A 166 4.82 -14.81 -7.58
CA GLY A 166 6.04 -14.79 -8.40
C GLY A 166 6.07 -13.71 -9.48
N TYR A 167 5.02 -12.90 -9.66
CA TYR A 167 4.96 -11.91 -10.73
C TYR A 167 5.80 -10.66 -10.39
N PRO A 168 6.78 -10.26 -11.22
CA PRO A 168 7.69 -9.16 -10.91
C PRO A 168 7.04 -7.80 -11.21
N SER A 169 6.42 -7.19 -10.20
CA SER A 169 5.83 -5.85 -10.28
C SER A 169 6.09 -5.05 -9.01
N GLU A 170 6.50 -3.79 -9.16
CA GLU A 170 6.79 -2.88 -8.04
C GLU A 170 5.53 -2.50 -7.25
N TYR A 171 4.41 -2.28 -7.95
CA TYR A 171 3.13 -1.90 -7.34
C TYR A 171 2.03 -2.91 -7.68
N LEU A 172 1.83 -3.88 -6.77
CA LEU A 172 1.01 -5.06 -6.94
C LEU A 172 0.13 -5.29 -5.70
N ARG A 173 -1.13 -5.67 -5.94
CA ARG A 173 -2.07 -6.19 -4.95
C ARG A 173 -2.38 -7.64 -5.28
N ILE A 174 -2.09 -8.57 -4.37
CA ILE A 174 -2.43 -9.99 -4.54
C ILE A 174 -3.42 -10.40 -3.47
N GLU A 175 -4.57 -10.90 -3.87
CA GLU A 175 -5.56 -11.48 -2.96
C GLU A 175 -5.86 -12.94 -3.29
N TRP A 176 -6.17 -13.71 -2.25
CA TRP A 176 -6.69 -15.05 -2.38
C TRP A 176 -7.99 -15.18 -1.60
N TRP A 177 -9.09 -15.24 -2.33
CA TRP A 177 -10.41 -15.38 -1.76
C TRP A 177 -10.85 -16.84 -1.70
N ASP A 178 -10.64 -17.44 -0.52
CA ASP A 178 -11.39 -18.61 -0.08
C ASP A 178 -12.66 -18.16 0.63
N ARG A 179 -13.81 -18.41 -0.01
CA ARG A 179 -15.12 -17.97 0.48
C ARG A 179 -15.48 -18.50 1.87
N ARG A 180 -14.85 -19.59 2.32
CA ARG A 180 -15.05 -20.15 3.66
C ARG A 180 -14.52 -19.23 4.76
N GLU A 181 -13.59 -18.33 4.43
CA GLU A 181 -13.06 -17.32 5.35
C GLU A 181 -13.96 -16.08 5.46
N GLY A 182 -15.08 -16.04 4.74
CA GLY A 182 -15.98 -14.90 4.69
C GLY A 182 -15.62 -13.88 3.60
N PRO A 183 -16.18 -12.64 3.68
CA PRO A 183 -15.94 -11.61 2.66
C PRO A 183 -14.45 -11.25 2.57
N MET A 184 -14.01 -10.77 1.41
CA MET A 184 -12.65 -10.25 1.25
C MET A 184 -12.46 -9.01 2.15
N PRO A 185 -11.23 -8.74 2.64
CA PRO A 185 -10.93 -7.54 3.38
C PRO A 185 -11.31 -6.25 2.63
N ASN A 186 -11.01 -6.19 1.33
CA ASN A 186 -11.46 -5.11 0.46
C ASN A 186 -12.31 -5.65 -0.72
N PRO A 187 -13.65 -5.66 -0.62
CA PRO A 187 -14.54 -6.20 -1.64
C PRO A 187 -14.89 -5.18 -2.73
N ASP A 188 -13.88 -4.53 -3.32
CA ASP A 188 -14.04 -3.48 -4.35
C ASP A 188 -14.39 -4.01 -5.74
N VAL A 189 -14.32 -5.33 -5.95
CA VAL A 189 -14.78 -5.99 -7.18
C VAL A 189 -15.61 -7.23 -6.85
N LYS A 190 -16.56 -7.54 -7.74
CA LYS A 190 -17.42 -8.73 -7.65
C LYS A 190 -16.89 -9.83 -8.55
N TYR A 191 -16.85 -11.06 -8.04
CA TYR A 191 -16.44 -12.24 -8.78
C TYR A 191 -17.64 -13.16 -9.07
N PRO A 192 -17.69 -13.78 -10.26
CA PRO A 192 -18.75 -14.73 -10.59
C PRO A 192 -18.68 -15.99 -9.73
N GLU A 193 -19.80 -16.74 -9.69
CA GLU A 193 -19.77 -18.14 -9.28
C GLU A 193 -19.04 -18.97 -10.33
N LEU A 194 -18.07 -19.77 -9.89
CA LEU A 194 -17.26 -20.60 -10.76
C LEU A 194 -17.33 -22.06 -10.32
N SER A 195 -17.28 -22.97 -11.28
CA SER A 195 -17.19 -24.41 -11.00
C SER A 195 -15.80 -24.86 -10.57
N ARG A 196 -14.76 -24.04 -10.80
CA ARG A 196 -13.36 -24.30 -10.41
C ARG A 196 -12.63 -23.00 -10.07
N SER A 197 -11.48 -23.14 -9.39
CA SER A 197 -10.63 -22.01 -9.01
C SER A 197 -10.13 -21.24 -10.23
N ALA A 198 -10.06 -19.91 -10.13
CA ALA A 198 -9.55 -19.04 -11.19
C ALA A 198 -8.86 -17.80 -10.62
N ALA A 199 -7.95 -17.24 -11.41
CA ALA A 199 -7.36 -15.94 -11.18
C ALA A 199 -8.02 -14.87 -12.06
N PHE A 200 -7.95 -13.63 -11.59
CA PHE A 200 -8.48 -12.45 -12.25
C PHE A 200 -7.45 -11.33 -12.20
N LEU A 201 -7.33 -10.59 -13.31
CA LEU A 201 -6.58 -9.34 -13.37
C LEU A 201 -7.58 -8.20 -13.30
N CYS A 202 -7.48 -7.39 -12.26
CA CYS A 202 -8.44 -6.34 -11.96
C CYS A 202 -7.78 -4.96 -12.00
N GLY A 203 -8.55 -3.95 -12.40
CA GLY A 203 -8.13 -2.55 -12.42
C GLY A 203 -9.34 -1.65 -12.70
N SER A 204 -9.41 -0.50 -12.01
CA SER A 204 -10.50 0.47 -12.19
C SER A 204 -11.91 -0.14 -12.05
N GLY A 205 -12.09 -1.06 -11.10
CA GLY A 205 -13.38 -1.70 -10.79
C GLY A 205 -13.82 -2.80 -11.77
N LEU A 206 -13.01 -3.13 -12.78
CA LEU A 206 -13.28 -4.21 -13.74
C LEU A 206 -12.22 -5.31 -13.61
N CYS A 207 -12.61 -6.55 -13.91
CA CYS A 207 -11.69 -7.68 -13.98
C CYS A 207 -11.72 -8.34 -15.36
N SER A 208 -10.64 -9.05 -15.69
CA SER A 208 -10.54 -9.93 -16.85
C SER A 208 -11.56 -11.07 -16.81
N SER A 209 -11.65 -11.83 -17.90
CA SER A 209 -12.24 -13.17 -17.85
C SER A 209 -11.45 -14.08 -16.90
N PRO A 210 -12.06 -15.15 -16.35
CA PRO A 210 -11.38 -16.08 -15.45
C PRO A 210 -10.17 -16.74 -16.12
N ILE A 211 -9.03 -16.75 -15.42
CA ILE A 211 -7.78 -17.37 -15.87
C ILE A 211 -7.52 -18.61 -15.03
N TYR A 212 -7.24 -19.73 -15.69
CA TYR A 212 -7.13 -21.02 -15.01
C TYR A 212 -5.73 -21.59 -14.96
N GLU A 213 -4.84 -21.13 -15.85
CA GLU A 213 -3.47 -21.65 -15.96
C GLU A 213 -2.42 -20.61 -15.50
N PRO A 214 -1.42 -21.00 -14.69
CA PRO A 214 -0.37 -20.11 -14.20
C PRO A 214 0.43 -19.36 -15.28
N LEU A 215 0.74 -20.05 -16.38
CA LEU A 215 1.49 -19.45 -17.50
C LEU A 215 0.64 -18.41 -18.24
N GLU A 216 -0.66 -18.69 -18.38
CA GLU A 216 -1.60 -17.74 -18.96
C GLU A 216 -1.75 -16.51 -18.07
N LEU A 217 -1.88 -16.68 -16.75
CA LEU A 217 -1.93 -15.58 -15.79
C LEU A 217 -0.74 -14.64 -15.94
N SER A 218 0.47 -15.19 -15.98
CA SER A 218 1.70 -14.41 -16.14
C SER A 218 1.74 -13.65 -17.47
N ALA A 219 1.32 -14.29 -18.56
CA ALA A 219 1.28 -13.68 -19.89
C ALA A 219 0.23 -12.57 -20.00
N GLN A 220 -0.95 -12.76 -19.40
CA GLN A 220 -2.00 -11.75 -19.37
C GLN A 220 -1.63 -10.58 -18.46
N ALA A 221 -1.01 -10.83 -17.30
CA ALA A 221 -0.55 -9.79 -16.38
C ALA A 221 0.42 -8.83 -17.08
N LYS A 222 1.38 -9.36 -17.86
CA LYS A 222 2.30 -8.55 -18.67
C LYS A 222 1.58 -7.61 -19.63
N LYS A 223 0.56 -8.12 -20.34
CA LYS A 223 -0.24 -7.32 -21.28
C LYS A 223 -1.08 -6.27 -20.54
N PHE A 224 -1.63 -6.63 -19.38
CA PHE A 224 -2.45 -5.76 -18.55
C PHE A 224 -1.64 -4.58 -18.02
N SER A 225 -0.45 -4.83 -17.45
CA SER A 225 0.48 -3.79 -16.98
C SER A 225 0.87 -2.82 -18.11
N ALA A 226 1.28 -3.33 -19.26
CA ALA A 226 1.69 -2.48 -20.40
C ALA A 226 0.55 -1.59 -20.93
N ARG A 227 -0.71 -2.03 -20.81
CA ARG A 227 -1.87 -1.21 -21.17
C ARG A 227 -2.14 -0.13 -20.13
N ALA A 228 -2.01 -0.45 -18.84
CA ALA A 228 -2.19 0.51 -17.76
C ALA A 228 -1.18 1.66 -17.83
N GLU A 229 0.10 1.34 -18.11
CA GLU A 229 1.17 2.33 -18.28
C GLU A 229 0.88 3.29 -19.46
N LYS A 230 0.45 2.76 -20.61
CA LYS A 230 0.07 3.58 -21.77
C LYS A 230 -1.08 4.53 -21.48
N ASN A 231 -2.05 4.10 -20.69
CA ASN A 231 -3.19 4.94 -20.32
C ASN A 231 -2.82 6.04 -19.32
N GLN A 232 -1.81 5.83 -18.48
CA GLN A 232 -1.32 6.83 -17.52
C GLN A 232 -0.41 7.87 -18.17
N ALA A 233 0.32 7.50 -19.23
CA ALA A 233 1.14 8.42 -20.00
C ALA A 233 0.33 9.36 -20.92
N ALA A 234 -0.99 9.16 -21.05
CA ALA A 234 -1.86 10.07 -21.77
C ALA A 234 -2.04 11.36 -20.94
N PRO A 235 -1.76 12.55 -21.48
CA PRO A 235 -1.88 13.78 -20.74
C PRO A 235 -3.31 13.97 -20.26
N THR A 236 -3.47 14.28 -18.97
CA THR A 236 -4.74 14.78 -18.43
C THR A 236 -5.11 16.04 -19.21
N PRO A 237 -6.35 16.20 -19.72
CA PRO A 237 -6.75 17.45 -20.35
C PRO A 237 -6.54 18.56 -19.34
N GLU A 238 -5.75 19.58 -19.70
CA GLU A 238 -5.59 20.77 -18.88
C GLU A 238 -6.98 21.31 -18.56
N ALA A 239 -7.28 21.45 -17.26
CA ALA A 239 -8.45 22.20 -16.83
C ALA A 239 -8.30 23.61 -17.41
N GLY A 240 -9.15 23.92 -18.38
CA GLY A 240 -9.00 25.08 -19.25
C GLY A 240 -8.65 26.33 -18.46
N ALA A 241 -7.50 26.92 -18.79
CA ALA A 241 -7.17 28.26 -18.38
C ALA A 241 -8.32 29.18 -18.82
N ALA A 242 -9.06 29.72 -17.86
CA ALA A 242 -10.01 30.79 -18.11
C ALA A 242 -9.24 31.93 -18.76
N ARG A 243 -9.44 32.11 -20.07
CA ARG A 243 -9.03 33.33 -20.76
C ARG A 243 -9.82 34.47 -20.13
N SER A 244 -9.13 35.33 -19.40
CA SER A 244 -9.67 36.62 -18.99
C SER A 244 -9.77 37.49 -20.24
N ASP A 245 -10.95 37.55 -20.84
CA ASP A 245 -11.27 38.58 -21.82
C ASP A 245 -11.30 39.93 -21.10
N SER A 246 -10.23 40.71 -21.27
CA SER A 246 -10.21 42.12 -20.95
C SER A 246 -11.10 42.88 -21.95
N VAL A 247 -12.24 43.36 -21.47
CA VAL A 247 -13.07 44.35 -22.18
C VAL A 247 -12.50 45.75 -21.91
N PRO A 248 -12.32 46.62 -22.91
CA PRO A 248 -11.88 47.98 -22.69
C PRO A 248 -13.08 48.91 -22.44
N PHE A 249 -13.05 49.68 -21.36
CA PHE A 249 -13.60 51.04 -21.26
C PHE A 249 -12.82 51.82 -20.22
#